data_AF-A0A4S0UY40-F1
#
_entry.id   AF-A0A4S0UY40-F1
#
_cell.length_a   1.000
_cell.length_b   1.000
_cell.length_c   1.000
_cell.angle_alpha   90.00
_cell.angle_beta   90.00
_cell.angle_gamma   90.00
#
_symmetry.space_group_name_H-M   'P 1'
#
loop_
_entity.id
_entity.type
_entity.pdbx_description
1 polymer ?
#
loop_
_entity_poly.entity_id
_entity_poly.type
_entity_poly.pdbx_seq_one_letter_code
_entity_poly.pdbx_strand_id
1 'polypeptide(L)'
;MEEGNPAMKVLIKRVEACVAAGKLKGDPRAIATMLWTVGHGTISLLITFPFYPFGDPQAYVRRMCDFMLASLSAQDVPPLTETPVNC
;
A
#
# COMPACT_ATOMS: atom_id res chain seq x y z
N MET A 1 15.65 -2.13 17.88
CA MET A 1 14.62 -1.18 17.40
C MET A 1 15.12 -0.30 16.24
N GLU A 2 16.41 -0.36 15.92
CA GLU A 2 17.15 0.55 15.02
C GLU A 2 17.04 0.34 13.50
N GLU A 3 16.36 -0.69 12.99
CA GLU A 3 16.08 -0.73 11.56
C GLU A 3 14.58 -0.65 11.33
N GLY A 4 14.03 0.57 11.42
CA GLY A 4 12.64 0.85 11.06
C GLY A 4 12.22 0.04 9.83
N ASN A 5 11.15 -0.75 9.98
CA ASN A 5 10.72 -1.83 9.08
C ASN A 5 11.37 -1.78 7.68
N PRO A 6 12.35 -2.64 7.36
CA PRO A 6 13.13 -2.53 6.12
C PRO A 6 12.28 -2.72 4.87
N ALA A 7 11.24 -3.54 4.93
CA ALA A 7 10.27 -3.68 3.83
C ALA A 7 9.55 -2.36 3.59
N MET A 8 9.17 -1.66 4.66
CA MET A 8 8.52 -0.36 4.54
C MET A 8 9.46 0.72 4.01
N LYS A 9 10.73 0.73 4.43
CA LYS A 9 11.74 1.64 3.85
C LYS A 9 11.86 1.43 2.34
N VAL A 10 11.91 0.18 1.89
CA VAL A 10 11.95 -0.15 0.46
C VAL A 10 10.68 0.32 -0.24
N LEU A 11 9.50 0.08 0.35
CA LEU A 11 8.23 0.48 -0.24
C LEU A 11 8.14 2.01 -0.38
N ILE A 12 8.47 2.77 0.67
CA ILE A 12 8.53 4.24 0.62
C ILE A 12 9.47 4.70 -0.48
N LYS A 13 10.70 4.14 -0.55
CA LYS A 13 11.67 4.50 -1.59
C LYS A 13 11.16 4.25 -3.02
N ARG A 14 10.37 3.19 -3.22
CA ARG A 14 9.74 2.92 -4.52
C ARG A 14 8.64 3.92 -4.83
N VAL A 15 7.83 4.28 -3.84
CA VAL A 15 6.81 5.31 -4.00
C VAL A 15 7.43 6.67 -4.27
N GLU A 16 8.49 7.06 -3.58
CA GLU A 16 9.26 8.28 -3.84
C GLU A 16 9.71 8.35 -5.30
N ALA A 17 10.21 7.24 -5.86
CA ALA A 17 10.59 7.16 -7.27
C ALA A 17 9.39 7.34 -8.22
N CYS A 18 8.22 6.79 -7.88
CA CYS A 18 6.99 6.97 -8.66
C CYS A 18 6.49 8.41 -8.61
N VAL A 19 6.58 9.07 -7.46
CA VAL A 19 6.22 10.49 -7.29
C VAL A 19 7.20 11.38 -8.07
N ALA A 20 8.50 11.13 -7.97
CA ALA A 20 9.52 11.85 -8.73
C ALA A 20 9.36 11.68 -10.25
N ALA A 21 8.86 10.53 -10.71
CA ALA A 21 8.54 10.27 -12.11
C ALA A 21 7.17 10.82 -12.56
N GLY A 22 6.42 11.49 -11.67
CA GLY A 22 5.09 12.04 -11.95
C GLY A 22 4.02 10.98 -12.20
N LYS A 23 4.25 9.72 -11.78
CA LYS A 23 3.29 8.61 -11.91
C LYS A 23 2.31 8.55 -10.74
N LEU A 24 2.72 9.03 -9.58
CA LEU A 24 1.88 9.23 -8.40
C LEU A 24 2.02 10.68 -7.93
N LYS A 25 1.03 11.19 -7.21
CA LYS A 25 1.05 12.54 -6.62
C LYS A 25 0.68 12.47 -5.15
N GLY A 26 1.42 13.21 -4.31
CA GLY A 26 1.18 13.30 -2.87
C GLY A 26 2.35 12.82 -2.02
N ASP A 27 2.06 12.57 -0.74
CA ASP A 27 3.02 12.16 0.29
C ASP A 27 3.46 10.69 0.13
N PRO A 28 4.76 10.41 -0.10
CA PRO A 28 5.23 9.03 -0.30
C PRO A 28 4.98 8.11 0.90
N ARG A 29 5.03 8.65 2.13
CA ARG A 29 4.81 7.86 3.35
C ARG A 29 3.34 7.45 3.46
N ALA A 30 2.40 8.35 3.19
CA ALA A 30 0.98 8.08 3.15
C ALA A 30 0.64 7.03 2.10
N ILE A 31 1.07 7.24 0.86
CA ILE A 31 0.85 6.31 -0.25
C ILE A 31 1.43 4.93 0.05
N ALA A 32 2.67 4.85 0.55
CA ALA A 32 3.28 3.59 0.93
C ALA A 32 2.49 2.87 2.04
N THR A 33 1.92 3.62 2.99
CA THR A 33 1.10 3.05 4.07
C THR A 33 -0.19 2.46 3.51
N MET A 34 -0.85 3.16 2.59
CA MET A 34 -2.05 2.67 1.92
C MET A 34 -1.76 1.40 1.10
N LEU A 35 -0.66 1.39 0.35
CA LEU A 35 -0.19 0.22 -0.40
C LEU A 35 0.08 -0.97 0.51
N TRP A 36 0.77 -0.76 1.63
CA TRP A 36 0.96 -1.81 2.63
C TRP A 36 -0.39 -2.32 3.11
N THR A 37 -1.25 -1.44 3.63
CA THR A 37 -2.53 -1.82 4.23
C THR A 37 -3.36 -2.72 3.31
N VAL A 38 -3.49 -2.38 2.03
CA VAL A 38 -4.24 -3.24 1.10
C VAL A 38 -3.49 -4.52 0.76
N GLY A 39 -2.20 -4.46 0.41
CA GLY A 39 -1.45 -5.68 0.08
C GLY A 39 -1.43 -6.68 1.25
N HIS A 40 -1.13 -6.19 2.46
CA HIS A 40 -1.14 -7.00 3.67
C HIS A 40 -2.55 -7.49 4.00
N GLY A 41 -3.56 -6.61 4.02
CA GLY A 41 -4.94 -6.98 4.33
C GLY A 41 -5.51 -8.05 3.38
N THR A 42 -5.29 -7.90 2.08
CA THR A 42 -5.69 -8.87 1.05
C THR A 42 -5.08 -10.25 1.32
N ILE A 43 -3.77 -10.32 1.59
CA ILE A 43 -3.10 -11.60 1.86
C ILE A 43 -3.48 -12.17 3.23
N SER A 44 -3.59 -11.33 4.26
CA SER A 44 -4.04 -11.75 5.59
C SER A 44 -5.42 -12.40 5.53
N LEU A 45 -6.37 -11.86 4.75
CA LEU A 45 -7.70 -12.45 4.59
C LEU A 45 -7.65 -13.86 3.99
N LEU A 46 -6.82 -14.07 2.97
CA LEU A 46 -6.63 -15.40 2.37
C LEU A 46 -6.02 -16.40 3.36
N ILE A 47 -5.13 -15.96 4.26
CA ILE A 47 -4.51 -16.81 5.28
C ILE A 47 -5.48 -17.11 6.43
N THR A 48 -6.17 -16.08 6.94
CA THR A 48 -7.03 -16.17 8.13
C THR A 48 -8.33 -16.91 7.82
N PHE A 49 -8.88 -16.78 6.61
CA PHE A 49 -10.16 -17.37 6.22
C PHE A 49 -10.02 -18.34 5.04
N PRO A 50 -9.30 -19.47 5.20
CA PRO A 50 -8.98 -20.37 4.09
C PRO A 50 -10.19 -21.07 3.47
N PHE A 51 -11.33 -21.09 4.16
CA PHE A 51 -12.57 -21.72 3.71
C PHE A 51 -13.61 -20.71 3.18
N TYR A 52 -13.33 -19.40 3.27
CA TYR A 52 -14.21 -18.41 2.68
C TYR A 52 -14.05 -18.41 1.15
N PRO A 53 -15.15 -18.36 0.37
CA PRO A 53 -15.08 -18.47 -1.09
C PRO A 53 -14.69 -17.14 -1.75
N PHE A 54 -13.43 -16.69 -1.60
CA PHE A 54 -12.91 -15.49 -2.28
C PHE A 54 -12.83 -15.62 -3.82
N GLY A 55 -13.04 -16.83 -4.35
CA GLY A 55 -12.81 -17.17 -5.77
C GLY A 55 -11.36 -17.63 -6.00
N ASP A 56 -10.85 -17.42 -7.22
CA ASP A 56 -9.44 -17.71 -7.52
C ASP A 56 -8.51 -16.76 -6.74
N PRO A 57 -7.61 -17.27 -5.86
CA PRO A 57 -6.79 -16.41 -5.00
C PRO A 57 -5.88 -15.45 -5.78
N GLN A 58 -5.34 -15.88 -6.92
CA GLN A 58 -4.46 -15.04 -7.74
C GLN A 58 -5.24 -13.91 -8.41
N ALA A 59 -6.41 -14.20 -8.97
CA ALA A 59 -7.29 -13.20 -9.55
C ALA A 59 -7.81 -12.21 -8.48
N TYR A 60 -8.12 -12.69 -7.27
CA TYR A 60 -8.48 -11.83 -6.15
C TYR A 60 -7.36 -10.84 -5.80
N VAL A 61 -6.14 -11.34 -5.59
CA VAL A 61 -4.97 -10.49 -5.28
C VAL A 61 -4.71 -9.47 -6.39
N ARG A 62 -4.72 -9.89 -7.66
CA ARG A 62 -4.51 -8.98 -8.81
C ARG A 62 -5.54 -7.86 -8.84
N ARG A 63 -6.83 -8.18 -8.68
CA ARG A 63 -7.90 -7.18 -8.71
C ARG A 63 -7.80 -6.19 -7.54
N MET A 64 -7.36 -6.64 -6.36
CA MET A 64 -7.13 -5.74 -5.23
C MET A 64 -5.93 -4.80 -5.47
N CYS A 65 -4.86 -5.29 -6.11
CA CYS A 65 -3.74 -4.47 -6.56
C CYS A 65 -4.20 -3.43 -7.61
N ASP A 66 -4.94 -3.86 -8.63
CA ASP A 66 -5.43 -2.98 -9.70
C ASP A 66 -6.35 -1.88 -9.13
N PHE A 67 -7.25 -2.25 -8.22
CA PHE A 67 -8.14 -1.32 -7.52
C PHE A 67 -7.36 -0.24 -6.77
N MET A 68 -6.36 -0.64 -5.98
CA MET A 68 -5.53 0.29 -5.20
C MET A 68 -4.69 1.19 -6.13
N LEU A 69 -4.03 0.63 -7.14
CA LEU A 69 -3.19 1.40 -8.06
C LEU A 69 -4.01 2.39 -8.89
N ALA A 70 -5.21 2.01 -9.34
CA ALA A 70 -6.12 2.90 -10.04
C ALA A 70 -6.53 4.10 -9.15
N SER A 71 -6.86 3.85 -7.89
CA SER A 71 -7.20 4.90 -6.92
C SER A 71 -6.03 5.87 -6.69
N LEU A 72 -4.84 5.33 -6.38
CA LEU A 72 -3.64 6.14 -6.10
C LEU A 72 -3.16 6.94 -7.31
N SER A 73 -3.35 6.43 -8.52
CA SER A 73 -2.95 7.12 -9.76
C SER A 73 -3.88 8.30 -10.11
N ALA A 74 -5.08 8.34 -9.53
CA ALA A 74 -6.10 9.33 -9.83
C ALA A 74 -6.18 10.47 -8.80
N GLN A 75 -5.44 10.39 -7.69
CA GLN A 75 -5.56 11.29 -6.55
C GLN A 75 -4.23 11.99 -6.24
N ASP A 76 -4.32 13.17 -5.61
CA ASP A 76 -3.20 13.81 -4.92
C ASP A 76 -3.32 13.48 -3.42
N VAL A 77 -2.46 12.61 -2.92
CA VAL A 77 -2.61 12.01 -1.60
C VAL A 77 -1.95 12.89 -0.53
N PRO A 78 -2.71 13.49 0.40
CA PRO A 78 -2.12 14.31 1.45
C PRO A 78 -1.36 13.46 2.49
N PRO A 79 -0.47 14.05 3.29
CA PRO A 79 0.10 13.39 4.46
C PRO A 79 -0.99 12.88 5.41
N LEU A 80 -0.74 11.73 6.06
CA LEU A 80 -1.69 11.15 7.03
C LEU A 80 -1.81 11.95 8.33
N THR A 81 -0.82 12.80 8.63
CA THR A 81 -0.76 13.68 9.81
C THR A 81 0.10 14.89 9.46
N GLU A 82 -0.22 16.07 9.98
CA GLU A 82 0.66 17.25 9.87
C GLU A 82 1.94 17.11 10.74
N THR A 83 1.85 16.33 11.83
CA THR A 83 2.97 16.05 12.75
C THR A 83 3.13 14.54 12.93
N PRO A 84 4.33 13.95 12.87
CA PRO A 84 4.52 12.51 13.05
C PRO A 84 4.05 12.07 14.45
N VAL A 85 3.00 11.26 14.52
CA VAL A 85 2.57 10.62 15.77
C VAL A 85 2.92 9.14 15.68
N ASN A 86 3.62 8.62 16.69
CA ASN A 86 3.74 7.17 16.83
C ASN A 86 2.37 6.64 17.26
N CYS A 87 1.80 5.72 16.47
CA CYS A 87 0.69 4.88 16.92
C CYS A 87 1.18 3.89 17.98
#